data_AF-A0A0N4VHV3-F1
#
_entry.id   AF-A0A0N4VHV3-F1
#
_cell.length_a   1.000
_cell.length_b   1.000
_cell.length_c   1.000
_cell.angle_alpha   90.00
_cell.angle_beta   90.00
_cell.angle_gamma   90.00
#
_symmetry.space_group_name_H-M   'P 1'
#
loop_
_entity.id
_entity.type
_entity.pdbx_description
1 polymer ?
#
loop_
_entity_poly.entity_id
_entity_poly.type
_entity_poly.pdbx_seq_one_letter_code
_entity_poly.pdbx_strand_id
1 'polypeptide(L)'
;MNGLTVAQSSEEDVKDKRRKKEEAQCSENASCSRTVESIQNSEDDAKNDSSLNGSESCYSYDYNAILEGDRPDPSVIMAKALMAGGIAEDEESSSVFLKHEKAKECYNKIVEPLIKDRFQAANWMREKRLLVQGMRCPACQLDMLWTKHNKCGDGYSWKCHNTSCARYKYTKSIRNGSLFQRSHISFGKWVNAMYLWGIDEEVNMAAVRSDLSAKTMVDAFNYFRELCQWYFEAHPVMLGGESRECVVDVLPAVRKRKLEAMKDSQPMQYVLVITDISSKPISGCLELIDNLLPETIYSLISRVIFKGTTVWCKDPESFERLQLEKIRSVSKSFSGKEDNETVGDWLQFKKLDKDKRGKEYLQYWHRLKTRLKGLSAYKDDFRKGFLYELMWKDRFTENALESLCEHIAEKYAF
;
A
#
# COMPACT_ATOMS: atom_id res chain seq x y z
N MET A 1 -61.44 -3.26 54.94
CA MET A 1 -60.66 -4.50 54.82
C MET A 1 -60.80 -5.00 53.38
N ASN A 2 -59.66 -5.04 52.68
CA ASN A 2 -59.24 -5.58 51.36
C ASN A 2 -60.22 -6.54 50.64
N GLY A 3 -60.32 -6.64 49.30
CA GLY A 3 -59.60 -6.11 48.12
C GLY A 3 -60.40 -6.50 46.85
N LEU A 4 -60.45 -5.68 45.79
CA LEU A 4 -59.52 -5.58 44.65
C LEU A 4 -59.44 -6.83 43.74
N THR A 5 -60.19 -6.79 42.63
CA THR A 5 -59.88 -7.49 41.36
C THR A 5 -60.33 -6.60 40.19
N VAL A 6 -59.36 -6.02 39.48
CA VAL A 6 -59.52 -5.34 38.19
C VAL A 6 -58.73 -6.15 37.16
N ALA A 7 -59.41 -6.53 36.08
CA ALA A 7 -58.80 -7.08 34.88
C ALA A 7 -58.47 -5.93 33.92
N GLN A 8 -57.22 -5.84 33.47
CA GLN A 8 -56.81 -5.06 32.30
C GLN A 8 -55.80 -5.88 31.50
N SER A 9 -56.24 -6.37 30.34
CA SER A 9 -55.43 -7.06 29.34
C SER A 9 -55.90 -6.63 27.96
N SER A 10 -55.18 -5.70 27.31
CA SER A 10 -55.13 -5.54 25.84
C SER A 10 -54.49 -4.19 25.49
N GLU A 11 -53.16 -4.12 25.34
CA GLU A 11 -52.54 -2.99 24.62
C GLU A 11 -51.13 -3.26 24.05
N GLU A 12 -50.49 -4.41 24.33
CA GLU A 12 -49.15 -4.71 23.79
C GLU A 12 -49.13 -5.46 22.44
N ASP A 13 -50.24 -6.07 22.01
CA ASP A 13 -50.28 -6.87 20.76
C ASP A 13 -50.44 -6.05 19.46
N VAL A 14 -50.58 -4.72 19.54
CA VAL A 14 -50.79 -3.86 18.36
C VAL A 14 -49.47 -3.19 17.89
N LYS A 15 -48.43 -3.15 18.73
CA LYS A 15 -47.15 -2.53 18.35
C LYS A 15 -46.21 -3.45 17.56
N ASP A 16 -46.40 -4.76 17.60
CA ASP A 16 -45.51 -5.72 16.92
C ASP A 16 -45.90 -6.04 15.45
N LYS A 17 -47.06 -5.54 14.99
CA LYS A 17 -47.51 -5.68 13.59
C LYS A 17 -47.17 -4.48 12.69
N ARG A 18 -46.72 -3.35 13.24
CA ARG A 18 -46.31 -2.17 12.45
C ARG A 18 -44.83 -2.14 12.08
N ARG A 19 -43.97 -2.90 12.77
CA ARG A 19 -42.52 -2.95 12.47
C ARG A 19 -42.13 -3.96 11.37
N LYS A 20 -43.02 -4.90 11.02
CA LYS A 20 -42.79 -5.89 9.94
C LYS A 20 -43.24 -5.45 8.54
N LYS A 21 -43.66 -4.19 8.35
CA LYS A 21 -44.12 -3.68 7.06
C LYS A 21 -43.17 -2.67 6.39
N GLU A 22 -42.06 -2.31 7.03
CA GLU A 22 -41.06 -1.36 6.49
C GLU A 22 -39.75 -2.02 6.02
N GLU A 23 -39.57 -3.34 6.22
CA GLU A 23 -38.39 -4.09 5.73
C GLU A 23 -38.63 -4.86 4.42
N ALA A 24 -39.79 -4.70 3.78
CA ALA A 24 -40.16 -5.38 2.52
C ALA A 24 -40.24 -4.43 1.31
N GLN A 25 -39.67 -3.23 1.39
CA GLN A 25 -39.77 -2.22 0.34
C GLN A 25 -38.40 -1.55 0.09
N CYS A 26 -37.41 -2.35 -0.32
CA CYS A 26 -36.19 -1.85 -0.98
C CYS A 26 -35.58 -2.93 -1.88
N SER A 27 -36.42 -3.59 -2.68
CA SER A 27 -36.02 -4.51 -3.74
C SER A 27 -36.91 -4.25 -4.96
N GLU A 28 -36.60 -3.20 -5.72
CA GLU A 28 -37.04 -2.98 -7.10
C GLU A 28 -36.61 -1.57 -7.50
N ASN A 29 -35.50 -1.46 -8.24
CA ASN A 29 -35.20 -0.39 -9.21
C ASN A 29 -33.85 -0.69 -9.87
N ALA A 30 -33.86 -1.63 -10.81
CA ALA A 30 -32.80 -1.79 -11.80
C ALA A 30 -33.46 -2.12 -13.15
N SER A 31 -34.09 -1.12 -13.74
CA SER A 31 -34.51 -1.09 -15.13
C SER A 31 -33.95 0.19 -15.73
N CYS A 32 -32.90 0.06 -16.54
CA CYS A 32 -32.66 1.01 -17.62
C CYS A 32 -31.90 0.30 -18.73
N SER A 33 -32.68 -0.06 -19.75
CA SER A 33 -32.31 -0.61 -21.03
C SER A 33 -31.25 0.26 -21.72
N ARG A 34 -30.19 -0.36 -22.25
CA ARG A 34 -29.35 0.23 -23.30
C ARG A 34 -29.87 -0.23 -24.65
N THR A 35 -30.41 0.71 -25.40
CA THR A 35 -30.61 0.65 -26.84
C THR A 35 -29.25 0.48 -27.51
N VAL A 36 -29.14 -0.55 -28.34
CA VAL A 36 -28.05 -0.76 -29.29
C VAL A 36 -28.54 -0.16 -30.59
N GLU A 37 -28.01 1.00 -30.97
CA GLU A 37 -28.09 1.50 -32.34
C GLU A 37 -26.75 1.24 -33.04
N SER A 38 -26.86 0.42 -34.06
CA SER A 38 -25.90 0.14 -35.11
C SER A 38 -25.69 1.36 -36.01
N ILE A 39 -24.43 1.75 -36.23
CA ILE A 39 -24.03 2.52 -37.41
C ILE A 39 -22.79 1.87 -38.02
N GLN A 40 -22.99 1.24 -39.17
CA GLN A 40 -21.99 1.00 -40.20
C GLN A 40 -21.84 2.27 -41.05
N ASN A 41 -20.63 2.54 -41.54
CA ASN A 41 -20.23 3.20 -42.80
C ASN A 41 -18.73 3.56 -42.69
N SER A 42 -17.82 2.94 -43.45
CA SER A 42 -17.38 3.30 -44.83
C SER A 42 -16.61 4.64 -44.82
N GLU A 43 -15.38 4.79 -45.30
CA GLU A 43 -14.80 4.67 -46.66
C GLU A 43 -13.28 4.96 -46.49
N ASP A 44 -12.37 4.19 -47.08
CA ASP A 44 -11.71 4.37 -48.40
C ASP A 44 -10.33 5.07 -48.37
N ASP A 45 -9.53 4.59 -49.31
CA ASP A 45 -8.14 4.87 -49.63
C ASP A 45 -7.85 6.33 -50.04
N ALA A 46 -6.63 6.81 -49.76
CA ALA A 46 -5.82 7.53 -50.75
C ALA A 46 -4.35 7.68 -50.34
N LYS A 47 -3.50 7.58 -51.37
CA LYS A 47 -2.04 7.52 -51.39
C LYS A 47 -1.41 8.90 -51.65
N ASN A 48 -0.07 8.94 -51.44
CA ASN A 48 0.94 9.83 -52.02
C ASN A 48 0.96 11.29 -51.51
N ASP A 49 2.09 11.99 -51.38
CA ASP A 49 3.46 11.78 -51.88
C ASP A 49 4.52 12.53 -51.03
N SER A 50 5.76 12.09 -51.22
CA SER A 50 7.11 12.59 -50.90
C SER A 50 7.32 14.12 -50.66
N SER A 51 8.32 14.61 -49.91
CA SER A 51 9.76 14.32 -50.00
C SER A 51 10.62 15.05 -48.92
N LEU A 52 11.69 14.36 -48.46
CA LEU A 52 13.08 14.79 -48.12
C LEU A 52 13.30 15.93 -47.07
N ASN A 53 14.23 15.91 -46.11
CA ASN A 53 15.38 15.07 -45.75
C ASN A 53 15.87 15.50 -44.33
N GLY A 54 16.48 14.60 -43.56
CA GLY A 54 17.22 14.98 -42.34
C GLY A 54 17.43 13.83 -41.35
N SER A 55 18.47 13.05 -41.58
CA SER A 55 18.90 11.84 -40.86
C SER A 55 19.27 12.06 -39.39
N GLU A 56 18.77 11.21 -38.50
CA GLU A 56 19.52 10.64 -37.37
C GLU A 56 18.87 9.33 -36.92
N SER A 57 19.63 8.24 -36.97
CA SER A 57 19.17 6.87 -36.78
C SER A 57 19.05 6.53 -35.29
N CYS A 58 17.89 6.03 -34.84
CA CYS A 58 17.79 5.38 -33.55
C CYS A 58 16.89 4.13 -33.68
N TYR A 59 17.43 2.99 -33.24
CA TYR A 59 16.84 1.67 -33.35
C TYR A 59 15.41 1.61 -32.79
N SER A 60 14.44 1.37 -33.68
CA SER A 60 13.05 1.05 -33.35
C SER A 60 12.92 -0.45 -33.16
N TYR A 61 12.69 -0.91 -31.92
CA TYR A 61 12.27 -2.29 -31.67
C TYR A 61 10.76 -2.40 -31.92
N ASP A 62 10.38 -3.20 -32.92
CA ASP A 62 9.01 -3.62 -33.17
C ASP A 62 8.59 -4.67 -32.12
N TYR A 63 7.75 -4.26 -31.17
CA TYR A 63 7.26 -5.10 -30.07
C TYR A 63 6.09 -6.02 -30.46
N ASN A 64 5.61 -5.99 -31.70
CA ASN A 64 4.45 -6.77 -32.11
C ASN A 64 4.80 -8.20 -32.60
N ALA A 65 6.08 -8.56 -32.67
CA ALA A 65 6.52 -9.88 -33.14
C ALA A 65 6.72 -10.96 -32.05
N ILE A 66 6.27 -10.74 -30.80
CA ILE A 66 6.47 -11.68 -29.66
C ILE A 66 5.13 -12.17 -29.07
N LEU A 67 4.08 -12.29 -29.88
CA LEU A 67 2.79 -12.81 -29.40
C LEU A 67 2.32 -14.12 -30.05
N GLU A 68 3.15 -14.77 -30.87
CA GLU A 68 2.85 -16.12 -31.37
C GLU A 68 4.12 -16.99 -31.32
N GLY A 69 4.30 -17.69 -30.21
CA GLY A 69 5.37 -18.65 -30.01
C GLY A 69 5.46 -19.03 -28.54
N ASP A 70 5.36 -20.33 -28.24
CA ASP A 70 5.43 -20.89 -26.90
C ASP A 70 6.56 -20.26 -26.08
N ARG A 71 6.20 -19.65 -24.94
CA ARG A 71 7.21 -19.12 -24.01
C ARG A 71 8.06 -20.29 -23.51
N PRO A 72 9.40 -20.23 -23.65
CA PRO A 72 10.25 -21.27 -23.11
C PRO A 72 10.13 -21.30 -21.58
N ASP A 73 10.10 -22.52 -21.04
CA ASP A 73 10.06 -22.81 -19.62
C ASP A 73 11.12 -21.98 -18.86
N PRO A 74 10.78 -21.36 -17.70
CA PRO A 74 11.71 -20.58 -16.89
C PRO A 74 13.04 -21.29 -16.57
N SER A 75 13.03 -22.62 -16.48
CA SER A 75 14.24 -23.44 -16.30
C SER A 75 15.20 -23.39 -17.49
N VAL A 76 14.68 -23.25 -18.72
CA VAL A 76 15.47 -23.15 -19.96
C VAL A 76 16.10 -21.76 -20.11
N ILE A 77 15.42 -20.72 -19.63
CA ILE A 77 15.96 -19.35 -19.57
C ILE A 77 17.14 -19.31 -18.59
N MET A 78 16.99 -19.95 -17.43
CA MET A 78 18.05 -20.01 -16.41
C MET A 78 19.25 -20.85 -16.85
N ALA A 79 19.01 -21.97 -17.56
CA ALA A 79 20.07 -22.78 -18.16
C ALA A 79 20.81 -22.01 -19.28
N LYS A 80 20.12 -21.24 -20.12
CA LYS A 80 20.77 -20.38 -21.13
C LYS A 80 21.58 -19.25 -20.50
N ALA A 81 21.11 -18.66 -19.40
CA ALA A 81 21.84 -17.63 -18.67
C ALA A 81 23.11 -18.17 -18.00
N LEU A 82 23.09 -19.41 -17.50
CA LEU A 82 24.25 -20.09 -16.93
C LEU A 82 25.27 -20.54 -17.98
N MET A 83 24.80 -20.90 -19.18
CA MET A 83 25.66 -21.39 -20.28
C MET A 83 26.29 -20.26 -21.11
N ALA A 84 25.75 -19.04 -21.05
CA ALA A 84 26.27 -17.88 -21.77
C ALA A 84 27.46 -17.20 -21.04
N GLY A 85 28.31 -18.00 -20.39
CA GLY A 85 29.38 -17.59 -19.49
C GLY A 85 30.16 -16.36 -19.93
N GLY A 86 30.00 -15.30 -19.15
CA GLY A 86 30.92 -14.17 -19.03
C GLY A 86 30.98 -13.81 -17.55
N ILE A 87 32.06 -14.17 -16.90
CA ILE A 87 32.32 -13.88 -15.48
C ILE A 87 32.50 -12.36 -15.35
N ALA A 88 31.39 -11.66 -15.10
CA ALA A 88 31.40 -10.52 -14.21
C ALA A 88 30.86 -11.05 -12.88
N GLU A 89 31.71 -11.14 -11.86
CA GLU A 89 31.30 -11.38 -10.49
C GLU A 89 30.50 -10.17 -10.00
N ASP A 90 29.24 -10.08 -10.43
CA ASP A 90 28.36 -8.99 -10.03
C ASP A 90 27.73 -9.35 -8.67
N GLU A 91 28.12 -8.59 -7.63
CA GLU A 91 27.53 -8.63 -6.28
C GLU A 91 25.98 -8.60 -6.28
N GLU A 92 25.40 -8.03 -7.33
CA GLU A 92 23.95 -7.93 -7.54
C GLU A 92 23.30 -9.31 -7.81
N SER A 93 23.99 -10.21 -8.53
CA SER A 93 23.53 -11.59 -8.76
C SER A 93 23.56 -12.42 -7.47
N SER A 94 24.62 -12.23 -6.66
CA SER A 94 24.74 -12.86 -5.33
C SER A 94 23.67 -12.33 -4.35
N SER A 95 23.40 -11.02 -4.37
CA SER A 95 22.35 -10.40 -3.55
C SER A 95 20.94 -10.91 -3.91
N VAL A 96 20.63 -11.03 -5.20
CA VAL A 96 19.34 -11.56 -5.67
C VAL A 96 19.17 -13.03 -5.29
N PHE A 97 20.21 -13.85 -5.45
CA PHE A 97 20.20 -15.25 -5.05
C PHE A 97 19.93 -15.41 -3.54
N LEU A 98 20.67 -14.65 -2.70
CA LEU A 98 20.51 -14.67 -1.25
C LEU A 98 19.10 -14.23 -0.81
N LYS A 99 18.50 -13.23 -1.48
CA LYS A 99 17.13 -12.80 -1.21
C LYS A 99 16.12 -13.91 -1.52
N HIS A 100 16.29 -14.58 -2.66
CA HIS A 100 15.41 -15.68 -3.05
C HIS A 100 15.54 -16.89 -2.11
N GLU A 101 16.77 -17.20 -1.67
CA GLU A 101 17.02 -18.29 -0.71
C GLU A 101 16.40 -17.99 0.66
N LYS A 102 16.59 -16.77 1.19
CA LYS A 102 15.95 -16.32 2.45
C LYS A 102 14.42 -16.34 2.36
N ALA A 103 13.86 -15.90 1.23
CA ALA A 103 12.41 -15.94 1.02
C ALA A 103 11.89 -17.39 1.05
N LYS A 104 12.56 -18.29 0.32
CA LYS A 104 12.23 -19.72 0.30
C LYS A 104 12.36 -20.36 1.69
N GLU A 105 13.40 -20.00 2.44
CA GLU A 105 13.60 -20.46 3.81
C GLU A 105 12.47 -19.99 4.74
N CYS A 106 12.11 -18.71 4.68
CA CYS A 106 10.99 -18.14 5.42
C CYS A 106 9.68 -18.88 5.09
N TYR A 107 9.40 -19.12 3.82
CA TYR A 107 8.22 -19.85 3.40
C TYR A 107 8.17 -21.27 4.00
N ASN A 108 9.25 -22.04 3.86
CA ASN A 108 9.30 -23.42 4.33
C ASN A 108 9.26 -23.53 5.87
N LYS A 109 9.92 -22.60 6.58
CA LYS A 109 10.01 -22.63 8.04
C LYS A 109 8.77 -22.08 8.74
N ILE A 110 8.14 -21.07 8.17
CA ILE A 110 7.05 -20.33 8.81
C ILE A 110 5.74 -20.55 8.06
N VAL A 111 5.67 -20.25 6.77
CA VAL A 111 4.38 -20.16 6.06
C VAL A 111 3.78 -21.54 5.80
N GLU A 112 4.55 -22.47 5.23
CA GLU A 112 4.07 -23.79 4.82
C GLU A 112 3.49 -24.61 5.98
N PRO A 113 4.12 -24.69 7.18
CA PRO A 113 3.54 -25.37 8.33
C PRO A 113 2.18 -24.79 8.75
N LEU A 114 2.04 -23.47 8.73
CA LEU A 114 0.81 -22.78 9.16
C LEU A 114 -0.33 -22.94 8.15
N ILE A 115 -0.03 -23.16 6.86
CA ILE A 115 -1.06 -23.54 5.88
C ILE A 115 -1.60 -24.95 6.18
N LYS A 116 -0.73 -25.88 6.60
CA LYS A 116 -1.06 -27.29 6.81
C LYS A 116 -1.75 -27.56 8.15
N ASP A 117 -1.36 -26.85 9.22
CA ASP A 117 -1.90 -27.04 10.56
C ASP A 117 -2.62 -25.78 11.07
N ARG A 118 -3.96 -25.86 11.11
CA ARG A 118 -4.81 -24.77 11.63
C ARG A 118 -4.60 -24.45 13.11
N PHE A 119 -4.20 -25.41 13.94
CA PHE A 119 -3.93 -25.18 15.36
C PHE A 119 -2.60 -24.43 15.51
N GLN A 120 -1.60 -24.81 14.73
CA GLN A 120 -0.33 -24.10 14.67
C GLN A 120 -0.54 -22.67 14.16
N ALA A 121 -1.33 -22.50 13.10
CA ALA A 121 -1.72 -21.19 12.59
C ALA A 121 -2.36 -20.32 13.67
N ALA A 122 -3.40 -20.82 14.35
CA ALA A 122 -4.08 -20.06 15.40
C ALA A 122 -3.16 -19.66 16.57
N ASN A 123 -2.25 -20.54 16.98
CA ASN A 123 -1.27 -20.23 18.02
C ASN A 123 -0.26 -19.17 17.55
N TRP A 124 0.27 -19.32 16.33
CA TRP A 124 1.20 -18.34 15.75
C TRP A 124 0.57 -16.95 15.64
N MET A 125 -0.69 -16.87 15.17
CA MET A 125 -1.42 -15.60 15.09
C MET A 125 -1.59 -14.95 16.47
N ARG A 126 -1.78 -15.75 17.52
CA ARG A 126 -1.87 -15.25 18.90
C ARG A 126 -0.51 -14.76 19.40
N GLU A 127 0.56 -15.54 19.18
CA GLU A 127 1.93 -15.20 19.57
C GLU A 127 2.40 -13.90 18.91
N LYS A 128 2.08 -13.70 17.63
CA LYS A 128 2.34 -12.47 16.88
C LYS A 128 1.39 -11.32 17.21
N ARG A 129 0.52 -11.48 18.21
CA ARG A 129 -0.47 -10.47 18.63
C ARG A 129 -1.31 -9.97 17.45
N LEU A 130 -1.73 -10.88 16.58
CA LEU A 130 -2.69 -10.59 15.49
C LEU A 130 -4.13 -10.89 15.91
N LEU A 131 -4.30 -11.54 17.07
CA LEU A 131 -5.56 -11.85 17.71
C LEU A 131 -5.60 -11.20 19.10
N VAL A 132 -6.82 -10.94 19.57
CA VAL A 132 -7.07 -10.46 20.93
C VAL A 132 -6.48 -11.46 21.94
N GLN A 133 -5.80 -10.95 22.97
CA GLN A 133 -5.09 -11.81 23.95
C GLN A 133 -5.96 -12.37 25.07
N GLY A 134 -7.13 -11.75 25.32
CA GLY A 134 -8.09 -12.19 26.33
C GLY A 134 -9.52 -11.77 25.99
N MET A 135 -10.50 -12.54 26.44
CA MET A 135 -11.90 -12.26 26.15
C MET A 135 -12.76 -12.47 27.39
N ARG A 136 -13.68 -11.54 27.67
CA ARG A 136 -14.64 -11.66 28.78
C ARG A 136 -15.97 -12.21 28.31
N CYS A 137 -16.57 -13.06 29.14
CA CYS A 137 -17.91 -13.57 28.90
C CYS A 137 -18.93 -12.43 29.03
N PRO A 138 -19.84 -12.23 28.06
CA PRO A 138 -20.80 -11.13 28.13
C PRO A 138 -21.82 -11.25 29.28
N ALA A 139 -22.01 -12.46 29.85
CA ALA A 139 -22.97 -12.67 30.94
C ALA A 139 -22.33 -12.54 32.33
N CYS A 140 -21.23 -13.26 32.61
CA CYS A 140 -20.58 -13.21 33.93
C CYS A 140 -19.37 -12.27 34.03
N GLN A 141 -18.94 -11.66 32.92
CA GLN A 141 -17.78 -10.76 32.83
C GLN A 141 -16.43 -11.36 33.24
N LEU A 142 -16.38 -12.66 33.57
CA LEU A 142 -15.13 -13.39 33.80
C LEU A 142 -14.43 -13.75 32.49
N ASP A 143 -13.12 -13.91 32.58
CA ASP A 143 -12.29 -14.28 31.45
C ASP A 143 -12.66 -15.67 30.89
N MET A 144 -12.72 -15.73 29.57
CA MET A 144 -12.96 -16.93 28.80
C MET A 144 -11.64 -17.62 28.50
N LEU A 145 -11.64 -18.94 28.46
CA LEU A 145 -10.43 -19.71 28.16
C LEU A 145 -10.31 -19.98 26.66
N TRP A 146 -9.09 -19.82 26.14
CA TRP A 146 -8.70 -20.26 24.81
C TRP A 146 -8.75 -21.80 24.76
N THR A 147 -9.80 -22.36 24.17
CA THR A 147 -10.10 -23.79 24.24
C THR A 147 -10.09 -24.42 22.84
N LYS A 148 -9.45 -25.59 22.69
CA LYS A 148 -9.50 -26.38 21.45
C LYS A 148 -10.95 -26.69 21.08
N HIS A 149 -11.28 -26.49 19.82
CA HIS A 149 -12.61 -26.70 19.28
C HIS A 149 -12.53 -27.27 17.85
N ASN A 150 -12.53 -28.60 17.74
CA ASN A 150 -12.29 -29.28 16.46
C ASN A 150 -13.32 -28.96 15.36
N LYS A 151 -14.53 -28.51 15.74
CA LYS A 151 -15.60 -28.18 14.80
C LYS A 151 -15.49 -26.77 14.20
N CYS A 152 -14.67 -25.86 14.77
CA CYS A 152 -14.45 -24.55 14.16
C CYS A 152 -13.31 -24.61 13.13
N GLY A 153 -13.39 -23.78 12.08
CA GLY A 153 -12.38 -23.74 11.02
C GLY A 153 -10.97 -23.45 11.53
N ASP A 154 -10.84 -22.69 12.62
CA ASP A 154 -9.56 -22.23 13.18
C ASP A 154 -9.02 -23.10 14.32
N GLY A 155 -9.69 -24.19 14.67
CA GLY A 155 -9.26 -25.12 15.72
C GLY A 155 -9.41 -24.63 17.18
N TYR A 156 -9.61 -23.34 17.44
CA TYR A 156 -9.86 -22.82 18.80
C TYR A 156 -11.10 -21.91 18.91
N SER A 157 -11.59 -21.74 20.12
CA SER A 157 -12.64 -20.78 20.48
C SER A 157 -12.41 -20.23 21.89
N TRP A 158 -12.86 -19.01 22.14
CA TRP A 158 -13.03 -18.50 23.50
C TRP A 158 -14.21 -19.22 24.13
N LYS A 159 -14.04 -19.82 25.31
CA LYS A 159 -15.11 -20.55 26.00
C LYS A 159 -15.27 -20.10 27.44
N CYS A 160 -16.51 -19.84 27.86
CA CYS A 160 -16.81 -19.58 29.27
C CYS A 160 -16.78 -20.90 30.07
N HIS A 161 -15.96 -20.96 31.12
CA HIS A 161 -15.86 -22.12 32.01
C HIS A 161 -16.44 -21.88 33.41
N ASN A 162 -17.02 -20.70 33.67
CA ASN A 162 -17.72 -20.45 34.93
C ASN A 162 -19.03 -21.24 34.98
N THR A 163 -19.09 -22.27 35.84
CA THR A 163 -20.26 -23.13 36.03
C THR A 163 -21.46 -22.41 36.62
N SER A 164 -21.23 -21.30 37.33
CA SER A 164 -22.29 -20.45 37.89
C SER A 164 -22.82 -19.42 36.88
N CYS A 165 -22.25 -19.36 35.67
CA CYS A 165 -22.68 -18.43 34.63
C CYS A 165 -23.92 -18.97 33.91
N ALA A 166 -24.94 -18.14 33.71
CA ALA A 166 -26.11 -18.46 32.88
C ALA A 166 -25.74 -18.82 31.43
N ARG A 167 -24.54 -18.46 30.97
CA ARG A 167 -23.95 -18.81 29.67
C ARG A 167 -22.75 -19.77 29.81
N TYR A 168 -22.78 -20.70 30.76
CA TYR A 168 -21.75 -21.73 30.89
C TYR A 168 -21.52 -22.47 29.55
N LYS A 169 -20.26 -22.70 29.19
CA LYS A 169 -19.82 -23.27 27.90
C LYS A 169 -20.14 -22.44 26.66
N TYR A 170 -20.68 -21.23 26.79
CA TYR A 170 -20.81 -20.30 25.66
C TYR A 170 -19.47 -20.09 24.98
N THR A 171 -19.48 -20.10 23.64
CA THR A 171 -18.30 -19.95 22.82
C THR A 171 -18.35 -18.67 21.98
N LYS A 172 -17.18 -18.12 21.69
CA LYS A 172 -16.99 -17.03 20.75
C LYS A 172 -15.77 -17.32 19.86
N SER A 173 -15.82 -16.86 18.62
CA SER A 173 -14.70 -17.03 17.68
C SER A 173 -13.45 -16.32 18.20
N ILE A 174 -12.29 -16.94 18.05
CA ILE A 174 -10.98 -16.31 18.35
C ILE A 174 -10.65 -15.15 17.41
N ARG A 175 -11.35 -15.06 16.27
CA ARG A 175 -11.26 -13.92 15.35
C ARG A 175 -11.97 -12.68 15.88
N ASN A 176 -12.85 -12.83 16.87
CA ASN A 176 -13.65 -11.71 17.32
C ASN A 176 -12.78 -10.65 18.01
N GLY A 177 -12.95 -9.41 17.59
CA GLY A 177 -12.17 -8.27 18.05
C GLY A 177 -10.86 -8.09 17.29
N SER A 178 -10.55 -8.94 16.29
CA SER A 178 -9.39 -8.74 15.42
C SER A 178 -9.80 -8.42 13.99
N LEU A 179 -8.81 -8.07 13.15
CA LEU A 179 -9.02 -7.82 11.72
C LEU A 179 -9.62 -9.02 10.96
N PHE A 180 -9.53 -10.22 11.54
CA PHE A 180 -10.00 -11.45 10.91
C PHE A 180 -11.47 -11.76 11.20
N GLN A 181 -12.16 -10.98 12.05
CA GLN A 181 -13.50 -11.27 12.57
C GLN A 181 -14.53 -11.60 11.48
N ARG A 182 -14.45 -10.91 10.34
CA ARG A 182 -15.42 -11.03 9.22
C ARG A 182 -14.86 -11.82 8.03
N SER A 183 -13.68 -12.41 8.18
CA SER A 183 -13.02 -13.15 7.11
C SER A 183 -13.28 -14.65 7.24
N HIS A 184 -13.62 -15.28 6.12
CA HIS A 184 -13.70 -16.75 5.98
C HIS A 184 -12.38 -17.39 5.58
N ILE A 185 -11.34 -16.59 5.29
CA ILE A 185 -10.00 -17.08 4.93
C ILE A 185 -9.35 -17.69 6.18
N SER A 186 -8.79 -18.90 6.07
CA SER A 186 -8.06 -19.54 7.17
C SER A 186 -6.82 -18.71 7.58
N PHE A 187 -6.39 -18.84 8.84
CA PHE A 187 -5.20 -18.12 9.30
C PHE A 187 -3.94 -18.46 8.49
N GLY A 188 -3.72 -19.72 8.15
CA GLY A 188 -2.60 -20.11 7.29
C GLY A 188 -2.62 -19.42 5.92
N LYS A 189 -3.80 -19.27 5.30
CA LYS A 189 -3.94 -18.53 4.03
C LYS A 189 -3.73 -17.02 4.21
N TRP A 190 -4.12 -16.44 5.34
CA TRP A 190 -3.79 -15.05 5.67
C TRP A 190 -2.28 -14.84 5.79
N VAL A 191 -1.58 -15.70 6.51
CA VAL A 191 -0.12 -15.64 6.64
C VAL A 191 0.56 -15.79 5.27
N ASN A 192 0.05 -16.68 4.41
CA ASN A 192 0.55 -16.81 3.05
C ASN A 192 0.36 -15.51 2.23
N ALA A 193 -0.83 -14.91 2.30
CA ALA A 193 -1.09 -13.64 1.61
C ALA A 193 -0.18 -12.51 2.11
N MET A 194 0.07 -12.43 3.43
CA MET A 194 1.01 -11.49 4.04
C MET A 194 2.44 -11.69 3.53
N TYR A 195 2.89 -12.95 3.46
CA TYR A 195 4.21 -13.31 2.95
C TYR A 195 4.35 -12.95 1.46
N LEU A 196 3.41 -13.36 0.62
CA LEU A 196 3.42 -13.10 -0.82
C LEU A 196 3.40 -11.60 -1.13
N TRP A 197 2.61 -10.83 -0.37
CA TRP A 197 2.63 -9.37 -0.47
C TRP A 197 4.00 -8.79 -0.08
N GLY A 198 4.59 -9.31 0.99
CA GLY A 198 5.88 -8.85 1.52
C GLY A 198 7.05 -9.09 0.56
N ILE A 199 7.01 -10.16 -0.24
CA ILE A 199 8.01 -10.44 -1.28
C ILE A 199 7.69 -9.79 -2.64
N ASP A 200 6.69 -8.91 -2.69
CA ASP A 200 6.25 -8.19 -3.90
C ASP A 200 5.72 -9.12 -5.01
N GLU A 201 5.06 -10.22 -4.65
CA GLU A 201 4.40 -11.11 -5.62
C GLU A 201 3.21 -10.39 -6.28
N GLU A 202 3.04 -10.60 -7.59
CA GLU A 202 1.92 -10.06 -8.35
C GLU A 202 0.58 -10.65 -7.86
N VAL A 203 -0.47 -9.84 -7.79
CA VAL A 203 -1.72 -10.19 -7.10
C VAL A 203 -2.42 -11.42 -7.68
N ASN A 204 -2.41 -11.60 -9.01
CA ASN A 204 -3.01 -12.78 -9.64
C ASN A 204 -2.18 -14.03 -9.38
N MET A 205 -0.84 -13.93 -9.45
CA MET A 205 0.05 -15.02 -9.09
C MET A 205 -0.08 -15.40 -7.61
N ALA A 206 -0.19 -14.42 -6.73
CA ALA A 206 -0.40 -14.63 -5.31
C ALA A 206 -1.74 -15.34 -5.04
N ALA A 207 -2.80 -14.94 -5.75
CA ALA A 207 -4.11 -15.59 -5.67
C ALA A 207 -4.05 -17.07 -6.05
N VAL A 208 -3.39 -17.40 -7.17
CA VAL A 208 -3.18 -18.78 -7.62
C VAL A 208 -2.37 -19.57 -6.58
N ARG A 209 -1.24 -19.04 -6.10
CA ARG A 209 -0.37 -19.71 -5.12
C ARG A 209 -1.02 -19.89 -3.75
N SER A 210 -2.02 -19.08 -3.40
CA SER A 210 -2.73 -19.15 -2.13
C SER A 210 -4.04 -19.93 -2.20
N ASP A 211 -4.45 -20.37 -3.40
CA ASP A 211 -5.77 -20.93 -3.64
C ASP A 211 -6.87 -19.98 -3.10
N LEU A 212 -6.77 -18.70 -3.47
CA LEU A 212 -7.73 -17.65 -3.15
C LEU A 212 -8.25 -17.03 -4.44
N SER A 213 -9.46 -16.49 -4.41
CA SER A 213 -9.96 -15.72 -5.55
C SER A 213 -9.12 -14.45 -5.73
N ALA A 214 -8.92 -14.03 -6.98
CA ALA A 214 -8.20 -12.79 -7.29
C ALA A 214 -8.81 -11.59 -6.54
N LYS A 215 -10.15 -11.52 -6.46
CA LYS A 215 -10.87 -10.50 -5.68
C LYS A 215 -10.46 -10.51 -4.21
N THR A 216 -10.44 -11.68 -3.58
CA THR A 216 -10.04 -11.84 -2.18
C THR A 216 -8.59 -11.41 -1.95
N MET A 217 -7.69 -11.73 -2.88
CA MET A 217 -6.28 -11.34 -2.78
C MET A 217 -6.10 -9.83 -2.96
N VAL A 218 -6.84 -9.22 -3.89
CA VAL A 218 -6.89 -7.76 -4.05
C VAL A 218 -7.35 -7.08 -2.76
N ASP A 219 -8.43 -7.58 -2.14
CA ASP A 219 -8.94 -7.04 -0.87
C ASP A 219 -7.89 -7.16 0.25
N ALA A 220 -7.19 -8.30 0.34
CA ALA A 220 -6.10 -8.50 1.30
C ALA A 220 -4.93 -7.53 1.07
N PHE A 221 -4.49 -7.34 -0.18
CA PHE A 221 -3.39 -6.44 -0.51
C PHE A 221 -3.77 -4.97 -0.30
N ASN A 222 -5.02 -4.59 -0.59
CA ASN A 222 -5.55 -3.26 -0.28
C ASN A 222 -5.52 -3.00 1.23
N TYR A 223 -5.89 -3.98 2.04
CA TYR A 223 -5.78 -3.85 3.49
C TYR A 223 -4.34 -3.64 3.97
N PHE A 224 -3.35 -4.37 3.42
CA PHE A 224 -1.94 -4.15 3.77
C PHE A 224 -1.45 -2.77 3.34
N ARG A 225 -1.96 -2.25 2.22
CA ARG A 225 -1.68 -0.88 1.76
C ARG A 225 -2.28 0.18 2.68
N GLU A 226 -3.52 -0.01 3.15
CA GLU A 226 -4.15 0.85 4.15
C GLU A 226 -3.39 0.83 5.49
N LEU A 227 -2.80 -0.31 5.85
CA LEU A 227 -1.90 -0.40 7.01
C LEU A 227 -0.62 0.42 6.79
N CYS A 228 0.00 0.36 5.60
CA CYS A 228 1.16 1.18 5.27
C CYS A 228 0.84 2.68 5.39
N GLN A 229 -0.34 3.08 4.91
CA GLN A 229 -0.81 4.45 5.06
C GLN A 229 -0.95 4.86 6.52
N TRP A 230 -1.66 4.06 7.31
CA TRP A 230 -1.78 4.30 8.76
C TRP A 230 -0.41 4.40 9.43
N TYR A 231 0.53 3.51 9.07
CA TYR A 231 1.86 3.49 9.67
C TYR A 231 2.59 4.82 9.48
N PHE A 232 2.64 5.35 8.26
CA PHE A 232 3.33 6.62 8.00
C PHE A 232 2.57 7.86 8.48
N GLU A 233 1.25 7.76 8.65
CA GLU A 233 0.47 8.81 9.31
C GLU A 233 0.74 8.85 10.82
N ALA A 234 0.93 7.68 11.46
CA ALA A 234 1.29 7.56 12.87
C ALA A 234 2.79 7.78 13.14
N HIS A 235 3.64 7.51 12.16
CA HIS A 235 5.11 7.60 12.24
C HIS A 235 5.65 8.56 11.16
N PRO A 236 5.59 9.87 11.39
CA PRO A 236 6.10 10.85 10.45
C PRO A 236 7.55 10.56 10.06
N VAL A 237 7.81 10.53 8.74
CA VAL A 237 9.14 10.29 8.22
C VAL A 237 10.00 11.52 8.45
N MET A 238 11.13 11.33 9.11
CA MET A 238 12.17 12.34 9.26
C MET A 238 13.47 11.86 8.61
N LEU A 239 14.05 12.68 7.75
CA LEU A 239 15.26 12.41 6.96
C LEU A 239 16.33 13.48 7.21
N GLY A 240 17.58 13.16 6.90
CA GLY A 240 18.69 14.10 7.03
C GLY A 240 19.13 14.33 8.48
N GLY A 241 19.63 15.53 8.74
CA GLY A 241 20.27 15.96 9.97
C GLY A 241 21.59 16.68 9.70
N GLU A 242 22.27 17.09 10.77
CA GLU A 242 23.58 17.72 10.69
C GLU A 242 24.58 16.81 9.93
N SER A 243 25.34 17.40 9.02
CA SER A 243 26.28 16.69 8.13
C SER A 243 25.64 15.64 7.21
N ARG A 244 24.32 15.62 7.05
CA ARG A 244 23.62 14.74 6.11
C ARG A 244 23.14 15.47 4.87
N GLU A 245 22.93 14.69 3.83
CA GLU A 245 22.58 15.17 2.50
C GLU A 245 21.29 14.50 2.02
N CYS A 246 20.35 15.31 1.54
CA CYS A 246 19.11 14.84 0.93
C CYS A 246 19.02 15.32 -0.52
N VAL A 247 18.39 14.52 -1.37
CA VAL A 247 18.05 14.88 -2.74
C VAL A 247 16.54 15.05 -2.87
N VAL A 248 16.11 16.18 -3.44
CA VAL A 248 14.71 16.46 -3.74
C VAL A 248 14.50 16.45 -5.25
N ASP A 249 13.47 15.71 -5.68
CA ASP A 249 13.01 15.68 -7.06
C ASP A 249 11.47 15.69 -7.10
N VAL A 250 10.90 16.12 -8.22
CA VAL A 250 9.45 16.18 -8.42
C VAL A 250 9.11 15.51 -9.75
N LEU A 251 8.24 14.51 -9.68
CA LEU A 251 7.85 13.70 -10.82
C LEU A 251 6.34 13.84 -11.08
N PRO A 252 5.89 13.96 -12.33
CA PRO A 252 4.47 13.84 -12.64
C PRO A 252 3.94 12.47 -12.22
N ALA A 253 2.76 12.42 -11.59
CA ALA A 253 2.12 11.17 -11.19
C ALA A 253 1.52 10.39 -12.40
N VAL A 254 1.61 10.96 -13.59
CA VAL A 254 1.04 10.43 -14.83
C VAL A 254 2.15 10.23 -15.88
N ARG A 255 1.99 9.23 -16.77
CA ARG A 255 2.95 8.96 -17.86
C ARG A 255 3.09 10.17 -18.78
N LYS A 256 4.33 10.44 -19.20
CA LYS A 256 4.71 11.55 -20.11
C LYS A 256 3.85 11.62 -21.39
N ARG A 257 3.56 10.50 -22.06
CA ARG A 257 2.70 10.50 -23.26
C ARG A 257 1.27 10.98 -22.98
N LYS A 258 0.73 10.63 -21.81
CA LYS A 258 -0.61 11.07 -21.39
C LYS A 258 -0.57 12.53 -20.92
N LEU A 259 0.54 12.97 -20.33
CA LEU A 259 0.80 14.38 -19.99
C LEU A 259 0.75 15.27 -21.25
N GLU A 260 1.44 14.86 -22.32
CA GLU A 260 1.50 15.58 -23.58
C GLU A 260 0.13 15.68 -24.29
N ALA A 261 -0.76 14.73 -24.03
CA ALA A 261 -2.12 14.69 -24.56
C ALA A 261 -3.15 15.47 -23.71
N MET A 262 -2.88 15.68 -22.41
CA MET A 262 -3.81 16.30 -21.44
C MET A 262 -3.59 17.81 -21.27
N LYS A 263 -3.15 18.52 -22.31
CA LYS A 263 -2.71 19.93 -22.20
C LYS A 263 -3.70 20.88 -21.50
N ASP A 264 -5.00 20.57 -21.43
CA ASP A 264 -6.01 21.55 -21.02
C ASP A 264 -7.14 21.08 -20.05
N SER A 265 -7.10 19.93 -19.35
CA SER A 265 -8.35 19.45 -18.68
C SER A 265 -8.32 18.69 -17.35
N GLN A 266 -7.20 18.45 -16.67
CA GLN A 266 -7.22 17.81 -15.34
C GLN A 266 -6.17 18.40 -14.38
N PRO A 267 -6.47 18.51 -13.07
CA PRO A 267 -5.47 18.88 -12.08
C PRO A 267 -4.34 17.85 -12.09
N MET A 268 -3.13 18.30 -12.33
CA MET A 268 -1.95 17.45 -12.38
C MET A 268 -1.47 17.13 -10.98
N GLN A 269 -1.43 15.84 -10.65
CA GLN A 269 -0.74 15.38 -9.44
C GLN A 269 0.74 15.13 -9.73
N TYR A 270 1.56 15.38 -8.73
CA TYR A 270 2.99 15.14 -8.73
C TYR A 270 3.38 14.32 -7.51
N VAL A 271 4.51 13.64 -7.62
CA VAL A 271 5.17 12.95 -6.52
C VAL A 271 6.39 13.77 -6.16
N LEU A 272 6.39 14.34 -4.96
CA LEU A 272 7.59 14.88 -4.33
C LEU A 272 8.40 13.70 -3.79
N VAL A 273 9.64 13.59 -4.25
CA VAL A 273 10.57 12.56 -3.79
C VAL A 273 11.70 13.21 -3.01
N ILE A 274 11.84 12.81 -1.75
CA ILE A 274 12.93 13.25 -0.87
C ILE A 274 13.75 12.00 -0.51
N THR A 275 15.02 11.98 -0.84
CA THR A 275 15.90 10.83 -0.61
C THR A 275 17.06 11.22 0.30
N ASP A 276 17.25 10.53 1.42
CA ASP A 276 18.45 10.65 2.25
C ASP A 276 19.56 9.79 1.63
N ILE A 277 20.53 10.45 1.02
CA ILE A 277 21.67 9.77 0.37
C ILE A 277 22.81 9.47 1.35
N SER A 278 22.74 10.02 2.56
CA SER A 278 23.67 9.73 3.64
C SER A 278 23.27 8.48 4.43
N SER A 279 22.02 8.02 4.34
CA SER A 279 21.56 6.81 5.01
C SER A 279 22.03 5.54 4.30
N LYS A 280 22.32 4.49 5.08
CA LYS A 280 22.65 3.14 4.59
C LYS A 280 21.71 2.13 5.26
N PRO A 281 20.79 1.48 4.52
CA PRO A 281 20.50 1.71 3.11
C PRO A 281 19.91 3.11 2.85
N ILE A 282 19.96 3.55 1.59
CA ILE A 282 19.32 4.80 1.15
C ILE A 282 17.82 4.74 1.47
N SER A 283 17.31 5.80 2.10
CA SER A 283 15.91 5.92 2.50
C SER A 283 15.23 7.06 1.75
N GLY A 284 13.93 6.90 1.45
CA GLY A 284 13.17 7.90 0.73
C GLY A 284 11.79 8.16 1.35
N CYS A 285 11.29 9.35 1.09
CA CYS A 285 9.93 9.80 1.35
C CYS A 285 9.27 10.19 0.03
N LEU A 286 8.07 9.67 -0.21
CA LEU A 286 7.26 9.91 -1.40
C LEU A 286 5.95 10.55 -0.95
N GLU A 287 5.69 11.77 -1.40
CA GLU A 287 4.46 12.50 -1.06
C GLU A 287 3.72 12.90 -2.33
N LEU A 288 2.41 12.68 -2.35
CA LEU A 288 1.56 13.11 -3.46
C LEU A 288 1.17 14.57 -3.24
N ILE A 289 1.32 15.40 -4.27
CA ILE A 289 0.97 16.83 -4.24
C ILE A 289 0.11 17.18 -5.45
N ASP A 290 -0.90 18.03 -5.24
CA ASP A 290 -1.85 18.41 -6.30
C ASP A 290 -1.42 19.67 -7.07
N ASN A 291 -0.36 20.34 -6.62
CA ASN A 291 0.19 21.53 -7.25
C ASN A 291 1.68 21.68 -6.92
N LEU A 292 2.36 22.50 -7.73
CA LEU A 292 3.77 22.85 -7.53
C LEU A 292 3.94 24.21 -6.84
N LEU A 293 2.95 24.61 -6.02
CA LEU A 293 3.05 25.87 -5.30
C LEU A 293 4.23 25.81 -4.30
N PRO A 294 4.96 26.93 -4.11
CA PRO A 294 6.04 27.01 -3.15
C PRO A 294 5.63 26.47 -1.78
N GLU A 295 4.49 26.93 -1.28
CA GLU A 295 4.05 26.70 0.08
C GLU A 295 3.81 25.22 0.34
N THR A 296 3.21 24.52 -0.62
CA THR A 296 2.99 23.07 -0.57
C THR A 296 4.31 22.34 -0.46
N ILE A 297 5.27 22.64 -1.33
CA ILE A 297 6.54 21.93 -1.40
C ILE A 297 7.39 22.23 -0.16
N TYR A 298 7.53 23.50 0.22
CA TYR A 298 8.28 23.90 1.42
C TYR A 298 7.67 23.31 2.69
N SER A 299 6.35 23.36 2.85
CA SER A 299 5.69 22.79 4.04
C SER A 299 5.96 21.28 4.17
N LEU A 300 6.02 20.55 3.05
CA LEU A 300 6.33 19.12 3.05
C LEU A 300 7.81 18.87 3.34
N ILE A 301 8.71 19.59 2.67
CA ILE A 301 10.15 19.45 2.89
C ILE A 301 10.49 19.72 4.35
N SER A 302 9.94 20.77 4.94
CA SER A 302 10.25 21.15 6.33
C SER A 302 9.62 20.23 7.37
N ARG A 303 8.58 19.48 7.00
CA ARG A 303 8.02 18.40 7.81
C ARG A 303 8.90 17.15 7.78
N VAL A 304 9.59 16.91 6.67
CA VAL A 304 10.33 15.65 6.42
C VAL A 304 11.82 15.78 6.68
N ILE A 305 12.44 16.93 6.41
CA ILE A 305 13.89 17.13 6.50
C ILE A 305 14.26 17.81 7.81
N PHE A 306 15.23 17.26 8.54
CA PHE A 306 15.79 17.89 9.74
C PHE A 306 16.61 19.15 9.42
N LYS A 307 16.58 20.12 10.35
CA LYS A 307 17.45 21.31 10.31
C LYS A 307 18.93 20.88 10.20
N GLY A 308 19.72 21.64 9.45
CA GLY A 308 21.16 21.37 9.22
C GLY A 308 21.47 20.42 8.06
N THR A 309 20.44 19.89 7.39
CA THR A 309 20.61 19.03 6.20
C THR A 309 21.03 19.86 4.98
N THR A 310 22.00 19.35 4.20
CA THR A 310 22.27 19.89 2.86
C THR A 310 21.28 19.31 1.86
N VAL A 311 20.49 20.15 1.20
CA VAL A 311 19.46 19.69 0.25
C VAL A 311 19.92 19.94 -1.18
N TRP A 312 19.95 18.89 -1.98
CA TRP A 312 20.34 18.89 -3.39
C TRP A 312 19.11 18.75 -4.29
N CYS A 313 19.05 19.48 -5.39
CA CYS A 313 18.00 19.31 -6.39
C CYS A 313 18.51 19.58 -7.81
N LYS A 314 17.80 19.06 -8.82
CA LYS A 314 18.22 19.21 -10.23
C LYS A 314 18.15 20.66 -10.70
N ASP A 315 17.16 21.40 -10.23
CA ASP A 315 16.86 22.77 -10.65
C ASP A 315 16.58 23.68 -9.43
N PRO A 316 17.64 24.15 -8.74
CA PRO A 316 17.49 24.99 -7.54
C PRO A 316 16.85 26.34 -7.84
N GLU A 317 17.01 26.88 -9.05
CA GLU A 317 16.41 28.15 -9.45
C GLU A 317 14.87 28.10 -9.39
N SER A 318 14.28 26.95 -9.74
CA SER A 318 12.85 26.72 -9.56
C SER A 318 12.46 26.83 -8.08
N PHE A 319 13.22 26.26 -7.15
CA PHE A 319 12.91 26.35 -5.71
C PHE A 319 13.20 27.73 -5.08
N GLU A 320 14.23 28.43 -5.56
CA GLU A 320 14.58 29.79 -5.13
C GLU A 320 13.54 30.82 -5.61
N ARG A 321 13.05 30.70 -6.86
CA ARG A 321 11.93 31.52 -7.34
C ARG A 321 10.69 31.35 -6.48
N LEU A 322 10.38 30.10 -6.13
CA LEU A 322 9.26 29.77 -5.25
C LEU A 322 9.43 30.42 -3.85
N GLN A 323 10.66 30.48 -3.32
CA GLN A 323 10.96 31.17 -2.05
C GLN A 323 10.78 32.69 -2.13
N LEU A 324 11.26 33.30 -3.22
CA LEU A 324 11.16 34.76 -3.43
C LEU A 324 9.71 35.22 -3.60
N GLU A 325 8.85 34.41 -4.23
CA GLU A 325 7.41 34.69 -4.33
C GLU A 325 6.73 34.71 -2.96
N LYS A 326 7.10 33.79 -2.06
CA LYS A 326 6.62 33.75 -0.67
C LYS A 326 7.08 34.97 0.14
N ILE A 327 8.34 35.37 0.03
CA ILE A 327 8.83 36.58 0.71
C ILE A 327 8.05 37.80 0.21
N ARG A 328 7.80 37.91 -1.10
CA ARG A 328 7.04 39.02 -1.70
C ARG A 328 5.56 39.04 -1.31
N SER A 329 4.92 37.88 -1.12
CA SER A 329 3.51 37.79 -0.71
C SER A 329 3.31 38.08 0.79
N VAL A 330 4.24 37.63 1.64
CA VAL A 330 4.25 37.93 3.09
C VAL A 330 4.62 39.39 3.35
N SER A 331 5.57 39.95 2.60
CA SER A 331 5.99 41.37 2.73
C SER A 331 4.88 42.36 2.36
N LYS A 332 3.88 41.95 1.58
CA LYS A 332 2.69 42.77 1.31
C LYS A 332 1.65 42.76 2.43
N SER A 333 1.79 41.85 3.41
CA SER A 333 0.73 41.58 4.40
C SER A 333 1.11 41.90 5.85
N PHE A 334 2.39 42.15 6.17
CA PHE A 334 2.81 42.39 7.55
C PHE A 334 3.87 43.48 7.67
N SER A 335 3.45 44.67 8.11
CA SER A 335 4.31 45.65 8.78
C SER A 335 4.20 45.43 10.29
N GLY A 336 5.04 44.58 10.88
CA GLY A 336 5.11 44.49 12.33
C GLY A 336 5.73 43.22 12.91
N LYS A 337 6.89 43.43 13.53
CA LYS A 337 7.59 42.64 14.56
C LYS A 337 8.19 41.28 14.18
N GLU A 338 9.53 41.30 14.29
CA GLU A 338 10.50 40.22 14.25
C GLU A 338 10.27 39.21 15.37
N ASP A 339 10.56 37.94 15.06
CA ASP A 339 10.87 36.77 15.94
C ASP A 339 10.33 35.43 15.40
N ASN A 340 10.03 35.33 14.11
CA ASN A 340 9.86 34.02 13.47
C ASN A 340 11.09 33.74 12.59
N GLU A 341 11.98 32.85 13.03
CA GLU A 341 12.90 32.14 12.13
C GLU A 341 12.08 31.55 10.99
N THR A 342 12.08 32.20 9.84
CA THR A 342 11.30 31.73 8.71
C THR A 342 11.91 30.41 8.27
N VAL A 343 11.07 29.41 8.07
CA VAL A 343 11.46 28.08 7.57
C VAL A 343 12.37 28.13 6.32
N GLY A 344 12.33 29.22 5.55
CA GLY A 344 13.19 29.43 4.39
C GLY A 344 14.66 29.78 4.70
N ASP A 345 15.00 30.25 5.90
CA ASP A 345 16.34 30.77 6.19
C ASP A 345 17.37 29.65 6.40
N TRP A 346 16.93 28.49 6.91
CA TRP A 346 17.81 27.33 7.12
C TRP A 346 17.86 26.36 5.92
N LEU A 347 16.87 26.42 5.03
CA LEU A 347 16.72 25.47 3.93
C LEU A 347 17.32 26.03 2.64
N GLN A 348 18.58 25.70 2.37
CA GLN A 348 19.28 26.10 1.14
C GLN A 348 19.34 24.94 0.14
N PHE A 349 18.91 25.20 -1.09
CA PHE A 349 18.98 24.24 -2.18
C PHE A 349 20.29 24.40 -2.95
N LYS A 350 20.99 23.28 -3.14
CA LYS A 350 22.19 23.22 -3.97
C LYS A 350 21.91 22.47 -5.26
N LYS A 351 22.59 22.86 -6.34
CA LYS A 351 22.50 22.16 -7.63
C LYS A 351 23.09 20.75 -7.50
N LEU A 352 22.29 19.73 -7.83
CA LEU A 352 22.67 18.33 -7.72
C LEU A 352 23.81 17.99 -8.70
N ASP A 353 25.01 17.88 -8.14
CA ASP A 353 26.23 17.48 -8.84
C ASP A 353 26.17 16.02 -9.32
N LYS A 354 26.87 15.71 -10.42
CA LYS A 354 27.04 14.36 -10.94
C LYS A 354 27.76 13.46 -9.93
N ASP A 355 28.76 13.97 -9.24
CA ASP A 355 29.55 13.20 -8.27
C ASP A 355 28.72 12.81 -7.04
N LYS A 356 27.74 13.65 -6.67
CA LYS A 356 26.78 13.37 -5.60
C LYS A 356 25.73 12.33 -5.98
N ARG A 357 25.50 12.12 -7.28
CA ARG A 357 24.66 11.02 -7.79
C ARG A 357 25.45 9.70 -7.81
N GLY A 358 26.25 9.43 -6.78
CA GLY A 358 27.08 8.22 -6.71
C GLY A 358 26.30 6.95 -7.09
N LYS A 359 27.02 5.89 -7.49
CA LYS A 359 26.45 4.65 -8.07
C LYS A 359 25.22 4.15 -7.32
N GLU A 360 25.27 4.13 -5.99
CA GLU A 360 24.17 3.68 -5.12
C GLU A 360 22.89 4.52 -5.27
N TYR A 361 23.00 5.85 -5.32
CA TYR A 361 21.84 6.72 -5.53
C TYR A 361 21.21 6.50 -6.90
N LEU A 362 22.03 6.35 -7.95
CA LEU A 362 21.51 6.07 -9.30
C LEU A 362 20.79 4.73 -9.37
N GLN A 363 21.34 3.70 -8.73
CA GLN A 363 20.69 2.39 -8.62
C GLN A 363 19.37 2.47 -7.84
N TYR A 364 19.36 3.14 -6.68
CA TYR A 364 18.15 3.42 -5.91
C TYR A 364 17.10 4.13 -6.77
N TRP A 365 17.49 5.22 -7.43
CA TRP A 365 16.64 6.05 -8.25
C TRP A 365 16.05 5.31 -9.45
N HIS A 366 16.86 4.48 -10.12
CA HIS A 366 16.41 3.65 -11.23
C HIS A 366 15.37 2.61 -10.78
N ARG A 367 15.61 1.95 -9.64
CA ARG A 367 14.66 1.02 -9.03
C ARG A 367 13.36 1.71 -8.67
N LEU A 368 13.43 2.84 -7.97
CA LEU A 368 12.26 3.62 -7.57
C LEU A 368 11.44 4.07 -8.79
N LYS A 369 12.08 4.63 -9.82
CA LYS A 369 11.40 5.03 -11.07
C LYS A 369 10.69 3.87 -11.74
N THR A 370 11.31 2.69 -11.75
CA THR A 370 10.70 1.50 -12.35
C THR A 370 9.42 1.11 -11.61
N ARG A 371 9.43 1.15 -10.27
CA ARG A 371 8.24 0.88 -9.44
C ARG A 371 7.17 1.96 -9.61
N LEU A 372 7.56 3.24 -9.66
CA LEU A 372 6.65 4.38 -9.87
C LEU A 372 5.91 4.35 -11.22
N LYS A 373 6.38 3.62 -12.23
CA LYS A 373 5.62 3.42 -13.49
C LYS A 373 4.24 2.78 -13.25
N GLY A 374 4.06 2.05 -12.14
CA GLY A 374 2.79 1.47 -11.74
C GLY A 374 1.77 2.50 -11.28
N LEU A 375 2.20 3.68 -10.81
CA LEU A 375 1.33 4.72 -10.26
C LEU A 375 0.22 5.16 -11.24
N SER A 376 0.53 5.21 -12.54
CA SER A 376 -0.44 5.60 -13.57
C SER A 376 -1.59 4.61 -13.76
N ALA A 377 -1.44 3.37 -13.26
CA ALA A 377 -2.49 2.35 -13.32
C ALA A 377 -3.50 2.50 -12.17
N TYR A 378 -3.15 3.25 -11.12
CA TYR A 378 -4.04 3.50 -9.98
C TYR A 378 -4.95 4.69 -10.25
N LYS A 379 -6.21 4.57 -9.83
CA LYS A 379 -7.11 5.72 -9.69
C LYS A 379 -6.57 6.66 -8.61
N ASP A 380 -6.93 7.94 -8.73
CA ASP A 380 -6.35 9.02 -7.93
C ASP A 380 -6.43 8.75 -6.41
N ASP A 381 -7.57 8.28 -5.92
CA ASP A 381 -7.80 7.97 -4.49
C ASP A 381 -6.85 6.89 -3.93
N PHE A 382 -6.32 6.00 -4.77
CA PHE A 382 -5.45 4.89 -4.35
C PHE A 382 -3.95 5.19 -4.54
N ARG A 383 -3.60 6.32 -5.18
CA ARG A 383 -2.20 6.67 -5.44
C ARG A 383 -1.40 6.89 -4.16
N LYS A 384 -1.98 7.55 -3.17
CA LYS A 384 -1.33 7.81 -1.87
C LYS A 384 -0.95 6.49 -1.18
N GLY A 385 -1.90 5.56 -1.09
CA GLY A 385 -1.65 4.24 -0.54
C GLY A 385 -0.54 3.49 -1.27
N PHE A 386 -0.50 3.57 -2.61
CA PHE A 386 0.56 2.93 -3.40
C PHE A 386 1.94 3.50 -3.09
N LEU A 387 2.08 4.83 -2.96
CA LEU A 387 3.34 5.45 -2.56
C LEU A 387 3.81 4.98 -1.18
N TYR A 388 2.88 4.88 -0.22
CA TYR A 388 3.20 4.36 1.11
C TYR A 388 3.55 2.88 1.12
N GLU A 389 2.91 2.05 0.30
CA GLU A 389 3.35 0.66 0.10
C GLU A 389 4.78 0.60 -0.44
N LEU A 390 5.13 1.44 -1.43
CA LEU A 390 6.49 1.48 -1.96
C LEU A 390 7.52 1.85 -0.88
N MET A 391 7.25 2.91 -0.12
CA MET A 391 8.09 3.37 0.99
C MET A 391 8.22 2.31 2.08
N TRP A 392 7.11 1.67 2.44
CA TRP A 392 7.08 0.63 3.46
C TRP A 392 7.94 -0.56 3.03
N LYS A 393 7.77 -1.03 1.79
CA LYS A 393 8.56 -2.13 1.24
C LYS A 393 10.05 -1.78 1.15
N ASP A 394 10.41 -0.56 0.77
CA ASP A 394 11.82 -0.13 0.75
C ASP A 394 12.43 -0.13 2.17
N ARG A 395 11.66 0.25 3.19
CA ARG A 395 12.13 0.32 4.59
C ARG A 395 12.19 -1.04 5.28
N PHE A 396 11.26 -1.94 4.99
CA PHE A 396 11.07 -3.19 5.72
C PHE A 396 11.32 -4.46 4.87
N THR A 397 11.96 -4.34 3.70
CA THR A 397 12.08 -5.45 2.73
C THR A 397 12.69 -6.71 3.31
N GLU A 398 13.64 -6.59 4.25
CA GLU A 398 14.39 -7.74 4.79
C GLU A 398 13.54 -8.59 5.73
N ASN A 399 12.60 -7.97 6.45
CA ASN A 399 11.76 -8.60 7.47
C ASN A 399 10.29 -8.27 7.22
N ALA A 400 9.86 -8.24 5.96
CA ALA A 400 8.54 -7.75 5.57
C ALA A 400 7.40 -8.48 6.29
N LEU A 401 7.43 -9.81 6.38
CA LEU A 401 6.39 -10.55 7.09
C LEU A 401 6.32 -10.17 8.57
N GLU A 402 7.48 -10.09 9.25
CA GLU A 402 7.56 -9.76 10.67
C GLU A 402 7.10 -8.32 10.94
N SER A 403 7.64 -7.37 10.18
CA SER A 403 7.30 -5.95 10.29
C SER A 403 5.81 -5.73 10.03
N LEU A 404 5.23 -6.48 9.08
CA LEU A 404 3.79 -6.41 8.83
C LEU A 404 2.98 -6.90 10.03
N CYS A 405 3.42 -7.98 10.68
CA CYS A 405 2.78 -8.48 11.90
C CYS A 405 2.86 -7.46 13.03
N GLU A 406 4.04 -6.88 13.25
CA GLU A 406 4.29 -5.86 14.28
C GLU A 406 3.39 -4.65 14.09
N HIS A 407 3.32 -4.09 12.87
CA HIS A 407 2.48 -2.93 12.59
C HIS A 407 0.98 -3.25 12.68
N ILE A 408 0.56 -4.47 12.33
CA ILE A 408 -0.83 -4.91 12.59
C ILE A 408 -1.08 -4.95 14.10
N ALA A 409 -0.20 -5.59 14.88
CA ALA A 409 -0.35 -5.69 16.32
C ALA A 409 -0.40 -4.30 16.98
N GLU A 410 0.44 -3.38 16.50
CA GLU A 410 0.48 -1.99 16.94
C GLU A 410 -0.83 -1.25 16.63
N LYS A 411 -1.32 -1.30 15.38
CA LYS A 411 -2.53 -0.60 14.96
C LYS A 411 -3.77 -0.98 15.77
N TYR A 412 -3.87 -2.25 16.15
CA TYR A 412 -5.05 -2.78 16.82
C TYR A 412 -4.87 -2.99 18.34
N ALA A 413 -3.67 -2.78 18.87
CA ALA A 413 -3.33 -2.75 20.30
C ALA A 413 -4.03 -3.85 21.13
N PHE A 414 -3.78 -5.13 20.78
CA PHE A 414 -4.43 -6.29 21.40
C PHE A 414 -3.87 -6.76 22.75
#